data_AF-A0A4R4TQD2-F1
#
_entry.id   AF-A0A4R4TQD2-F1
#
_cell.length_a   1.000
_cell.length_b   1.000
_cell.length_c   1.000
_cell.angle_alpha   90.00
_cell.angle_beta   90.00
_cell.angle_gamma   90.00
#
_symmetry.space_group_name_H-M   'P 1'
#
loop_
_entity.id
_entity.type
_entity.pdbx_description
1 polymer ?
#
loop_
_entity_poly.entity_id
_entity_poly.type
_entity_poly.pdbx_seq_one_letter_code
_entity_poly.pdbx_strand_id
1 'polypeptide(L)'
;MRSIWKGAISFGLVTIPVKLYSATEQRDVRFHQVHREDGGRIKYKRTCTVDGEEIPYSDIAKGYELPSGDMVILTDEDFAELPLTSSRRIDVLQFVEAAEVDPIYFAKSYYLEPDAQGAKPYVLLRDALENSGQVAIVKIAIRQRESLATLRVRQGVFVLETMLWPDEVRTPDFPFLDEDIEVRKQELSMATSLIESMEGEFDPSEYKDAYREALQAVIDAKVEGREVARPAEEAEEEPAADLLSALRASVEAAKKSRGDKDGKAGSGKDDAEKKPASRKTSSKSGQKKEPAQKKESTRSRTRKSA
;
A
#
# COMPACT_ATOMS: atom_id res chain seq x y z
N MET A 1 -10.19 9.15 9.03
CA MET A 1 -8.70 9.25 8.89
C MET A 1 -8.24 10.57 9.47
N ARG A 2 -7.08 10.63 10.13
CA ARG A 2 -6.51 11.89 10.65
C ARG A 2 -5.41 12.37 9.71
N SER A 3 -5.47 13.63 9.29
CA SER A 3 -4.43 14.20 8.43
C SER A 3 -3.14 14.31 9.22
N ILE A 4 -2.03 13.84 8.64
CA ILE A 4 -0.70 13.93 9.26
C ILE A 4 0.11 15.12 8.74
N TRP A 5 -0.27 15.66 7.59
CA TRP A 5 0.41 16.79 6.95
C TRP A 5 -0.56 17.58 6.07
N LYS A 6 -0.29 18.88 5.92
CA LYS A 6 -1.03 19.80 5.05
C LYS A 6 -0.02 20.61 4.24
N GLY A 7 -0.30 20.78 2.95
CA GLY A 7 0.54 21.57 2.06
C GLY A 7 -0.09 21.68 0.69
N ALA A 8 0.72 21.80 -0.35
CA ALA A 8 0.22 21.90 -1.70
C ALA A 8 1.07 21.11 -2.71
N ILE A 9 0.43 20.53 -3.72
CA ILE A 9 1.11 20.03 -4.91
C ILE A 9 1.45 21.22 -5.80
N SER A 10 2.71 21.33 -6.19
CA SER A 10 3.18 22.34 -7.13
C SER A 10 3.65 21.67 -8.41
N PHE A 11 3.03 22.09 -9.51
CA PHE A 11 3.34 21.63 -10.85
C PHE A 11 3.42 22.86 -11.76
N GLY A 12 4.64 23.27 -12.10
CA GLY A 12 4.89 24.52 -12.81
C GLY A 12 4.27 25.72 -12.07
N LEU A 13 3.27 26.37 -12.68
CA LEU A 13 2.56 27.52 -12.10
C LEU A 13 1.28 27.12 -11.33
N VAL A 14 0.93 25.84 -11.32
CA VAL A 14 -0.28 25.34 -10.65
C VAL A 14 0.06 24.94 -9.22
N THR A 15 -0.73 25.42 -8.27
CA THR A 15 -0.64 25.05 -6.84
C THR A 15 -1.98 24.49 -6.38
N ILE A 16 -1.97 23.27 -5.84
CA ILE A 16 -3.18 22.54 -5.44
C ILE A 16 -3.07 22.24 -3.94
N PRO A 17 -3.85 22.91 -3.07
CA PRO A 17 -3.83 22.63 -1.63
C PRO A 17 -4.37 21.23 -1.35
N VAL A 18 -3.63 20.45 -0.55
CA VAL A 18 -3.95 19.06 -0.21
C VAL A 18 -3.64 18.73 1.25
N LYS A 19 -4.34 17.71 1.76
CA LYS A 19 -4.08 17.06 3.04
C LYS A 19 -3.60 15.63 2.79
N LEU A 20 -2.64 15.19 3.60
CA LEU A 20 -2.02 13.87 3.47
C LEU A 20 -2.42 12.97 4.65
N TYR A 21 -2.81 11.74 4.34
CA TYR A 21 -3.32 10.73 5.27
C TYR A 21 -2.56 9.41 5.09
N SER A 22 -2.30 8.67 6.17
CA SER A 22 -1.71 7.32 6.06
C SER A 22 -2.64 6.39 5.27
N ALA A 23 -2.13 5.70 4.26
CA ALA A 23 -2.89 4.69 3.51
C ALA A 23 -2.77 3.30 4.14
N THR A 24 -1.76 3.09 4.99
CA THR A 24 -1.52 1.84 5.72
C THR A 24 -1.69 2.04 7.22
N GLU A 25 -2.08 0.96 7.91
CA GLU A 25 -2.17 0.88 9.36
C GLU A 25 -1.63 -0.47 9.81
N GLN A 26 -0.73 -0.45 10.79
CA GLN A 26 -0.19 -1.66 11.41
C GLN A 26 -1.20 -2.20 12.42
N ARG A 27 -1.54 -3.49 12.31
CA ARG A 27 -2.59 -4.15 13.10
C ARG A 27 -2.06 -5.16 14.11
N ASP A 28 -0.85 -4.91 14.61
CA ASP A 28 -0.19 -5.82 15.55
C ASP A 28 -0.81 -5.68 16.95
N VAL A 29 -0.80 -6.79 17.69
CA VAL A 29 -1.18 -6.80 19.11
C VAL A 29 -0.17 -5.97 19.89
N ARG A 30 -0.62 -4.87 20.50
CA ARG A 30 0.26 -3.99 21.28
C ARG A 30 0.44 -4.54 22.68
N PHE A 31 1.69 -4.81 23.04
CA PHE A 31 2.05 -5.19 24.39
C PHE A 31 2.56 -4.00 25.18
N HIS A 32 2.20 -3.98 26.46
CA HIS A 32 2.86 -3.13 27.44
C HIS A 32 3.82 -3.97 28.24
N GLN A 33 4.99 -3.41 28.52
CA GLN A 33 5.91 -4.04 29.45
C GLN A 33 5.32 -3.97 30.86
N VAL A 34 5.30 -5.13 31.51
CA VAL A 34 4.81 -5.29 32.87
C VAL A 34 5.83 -6.07 33.69
N HIS A 35 5.90 -5.77 34.98
CA HIS A 35 6.61 -6.59 35.92
C HIS A 35 5.94 -7.96 35.98
N ARG A 36 6.74 -9.02 35.82
CA ARG A 36 6.25 -10.38 35.58
C ARG A 36 5.45 -10.94 36.75
N GLU A 37 5.80 -10.55 37.98
CA GLU A 37 5.21 -11.10 39.20
C GLU A 37 3.86 -10.46 39.56
N ASP A 38 3.71 -9.15 39.35
CA ASP A 38 2.54 -8.37 39.82
C ASP A 38 1.74 -7.69 38.69
N GLY A 39 2.22 -7.73 37.44
CA GLY A 39 1.59 -7.07 36.29
C GLY A 39 1.71 -5.54 36.26
N GLY A 40 2.51 -4.95 37.15
CA GLY A 40 2.72 -3.51 37.25
C GLY A 40 3.36 -2.92 35.99
N ARG A 41 2.87 -1.78 35.50
CA ARG A 41 3.41 -1.10 34.31
C ARG A 41 4.83 -0.59 34.57
N ILE A 42 5.77 -0.99 33.70
CA ILE A 42 7.14 -0.47 33.74
C ILE A 42 7.19 0.97 33.22
N LYS A 43 7.92 1.84 33.91
CA LYS A 43 8.22 3.21 33.50
C LYS A 43 9.72 3.40 33.34
N TYR A 44 10.13 4.12 32.31
CA TYR A 44 11.54 4.47 32.08
C TYR A 44 11.81 5.92 32.49
N LYS A 45 12.97 6.13 33.09
CA LYS A 45 13.54 7.46 33.35
C LYS A 45 14.74 7.66 32.44
N ARG A 46 14.91 8.87 31.93
CA ARG A 46 16.06 9.25 31.11
C ARG A 46 16.99 10.04 32.01
N THR A 47 18.24 9.62 32.10
CA THR A 47 19.22 10.23 33.00
C THR A 47 20.46 10.62 32.21
N CYS A 48 20.94 11.85 32.39
CA CYS A 48 22.16 12.30 31.74
C CYS A 48 23.38 11.61 32.38
N THR A 49 24.33 11.17 31.55
CA THR A 49 25.51 10.42 31.99
C THR A 49 26.58 11.31 32.62
N VAL A 50 26.50 12.62 32.42
CA VAL A 50 27.50 13.59 32.92
C VAL A 50 27.17 14.05 34.33
N ASP A 51 25.91 14.40 34.60
CA ASP A 51 25.46 14.97 35.87
C ASP A 51 24.57 14.00 36.69
N GLY A 52 24.06 12.93 36.09
CA GLY A 52 23.18 11.96 36.76
C GLY A 52 21.75 12.45 36.96
N GLU A 53 21.36 13.59 36.37
CA GLU A 53 20.03 14.18 36.52
C GLU A 53 19.00 13.54 35.59
N GLU A 54 17.74 13.46 36.05
CA GLU A 54 16.63 12.99 35.22
C GLU A 54 16.20 14.09 34.24
N ILE A 55 16.32 13.81 32.95
CA ILE A 55 16.09 14.81 31.89
C ILE A 55 14.70 14.61 31.27
N PRO A 56 13.84 15.65 31.25
CA PRO A 56 12.56 15.60 30.56
C PRO A 56 12.79 15.58 29.03
N TYR A 57 11.83 15.04 28.28
CA TYR A 57 11.97 14.88 26.84
C TYR A 57 12.18 16.20 26.08
N SER A 58 11.62 17.31 26.59
CA SER A 58 11.77 18.65 26.00
C SER A 58 13.20 19.15 25.98
N ASP A 59 14.04 18.64 26.88
CA ASP A 59 15.39 19.14 27.11
C ASP A 59 16.44 18.23 26.45
N ILE A 60 15.99 17.27 25.64
CA ILE A 60 16.85 16.33 24.90
C ILE A 60 17.08 16.85 23.49
N ALA A 61 18.30 17.32 23.22
CA ALA A 61 18.78 17.66 21.88
C ALA A 61 19.43 16.47 21.18
N LYS A 62 19.74 16.60 19.88
CA LYS A 62 20.49 15.57 19.14
C LYS A 62 21.98 15.89 19.16
N GLY A 63 22.82 14.90 19.49
CA GLY A 63 24.28 15.02 19.41
C GLY A 63 24.83 14.37 18.15
N TYR A 64 25.78 15.02 17.48
CA TYR A 64 26.60 14.44 16.42
C TYR A 64 28.06 14.43 16.86
N GLU A 65 28.67 13.25 16.94
CA GLU A 65 30.07 13.08 17.34
C GLU A 65 30.98 13.26 16.13
N LEU A 66 31.93 14.19 16.24
CA LEU A 66 32.95 14.43 15.23
C LEU A 66 34.05 13.37 15.32
N PRO A 67 34.84 13.13 14.25
CA PRO A 67 36.00 12.23 14.31
C PRO A 67 37.04 12.63 15.37
N SER A 68 37.05 13.89 15.82
CA SER A 68 37.90 14.38 16.92
C SER A 68 37.43 13.94 18.31
N GLY A 69 36.21 13.40 18.44
CA GLY A 69 35.54 13.09 19.71
C GLY A 69 34.71 14.25 20.28
N ASP A 70 34.73 15.42 19.64
CA ASP A 70 33.89 16.56 20.06
C ASP A 70 32.42 16.34 19.66
N MET A 71 31.49 16.77 20.52
CA MET A 71 30.06 16.62 20.27
C MET A 71 29.43 17.94 19.81
N VAL A 72 28.80 17.91 18.63
CA VAL A 72 27.98 19.01 18.12
C VAL A 72 26.53 18.77 18.56
N ILE A 73 25.96 19.73 19.28
CA ILE A 73 24.57 19.68 19.74
C ILE A 73 23.69 20.39 18.71
N LEU A 74 22.66 19.69 18.23
CA LEU A 74 21.66 20.18 17.31
C LEU A 74 20.32 20.29 18.04
N THR A 75 19.86 21.52 18.18
CA THR A 75 18.58 21.89 18.78
C THR A 75 17.44 21.82 17.78
N ASP A 76 16.19 21.87 18.25
CA ASP A 76 15.03 21.95 17.37
C ASP A 76 15.02 23.21 16.48
N GLU A 77 15.65 24.31 16.92
CA GLU A 77 15.81 25.54 16.14
C GLU A 77 16.75 25.33 14.95
N ASP A 78 17.87 24.63 15.15
CA ASP A 78 18.81 24.30 14.08
C ASP A 78 18.13 23.47 12.97
N PHE A 79 17.22 22.56 13.33
CA PHE A 79 16.43 21.80 12.36
C PHE A 79 15.35 22.65 11.67
N ALA A 80 14.80 23.66 12.35
CA ALA A 80 13.78 24.55 11.79
C ALA A 80 14.36 25.53 10.77
N GLU A 81 15.62 25.93 10.94
CA GLU A 81 16.33 26.85 10.04
C GLU A 81 16.96 26.16 8.81
N LEU A 82 16.87 24.82 8.71
CA LEU A 82 17.36 24.10 7.55
C LEU A 82 16.71 24.64 6.26
N PRO A 83 17.49 24.99 5.22
CA PRO A 83 16.99 25.59 3.98
C PRO A 83 16.32 24.53 3.09
N LEU A 84 15.26 23.88 3.58
CA LEU A 84 14.48 22.91 2.82
C LEU A 84 13.40 23.66 2.03
N THR A 85 13.60 23.76 0.71
CA THR A 85 12.66 24.39 -0.23
C THR A 85 11.27 23.74 -0.21
N SER A 86 11.19 22.46 0.15
CA SER A 86 9.99 21.61 0.13
C SER A 86 9.16 21.64 1.42
N SER A 87 9.48 22.52 2.39
CA SER A 87 8.95 22.48 3.77
C SER A 87 7.44 22.36 3.94
N ARG A 88 6.62 22.73 2.93
CA ARG A 88 5.16 22.50 2.89
C ARG A 88 4.61 22.22 1.49
N ARG A 89 5.43 21.65 0.61
CA ARG A 89 5.07 21.46 -0.78
C ARG A 89 5.45 20.07 -1.28
N ILE A 90 4.64 19.56 -2.19
CA ILE A 90 4.94 18.41 -3.03
C ILE A 90 5.37 18.99 -4.38
N ASP A 91 6.67 19.02 -4.63
CA ASP A 91 7.25 19.56 -5.86
C ASP A 91 7.32 18.45 -6.91
N VAL A 92 6.55 18.60 -7.99
CA VAL A 92 6.58 17.65 -9.13
C VAL A 92 7.84 17.91 -9.94
N LEU A 93 8.70 16.88 -10.03
CA LEU A 93 9.97 16.96 -10.75
C LEU A 93 9.83 16.49 -12.19
N GLN A 94 9.20 15.33 -12.40
CA GLN A 94 9.05 14.70 -13.71
C GLN A 94 7.91 13.67 -13.69
N PHE A 95 7.52 13.19 -14.88
CA PHE A 95 6.59 12.08 -15.07
C PHE A 95 7.31 10.92 -15.77
N VAL A 96 7.10 9.71 -15.27
CA VAL A 96 7.73 8.47 -15.78
C VAL A 96 6.69 7.37 -15.87
N GLU A 97 6.97 6.30 -16.62
CA GLU A 97 6.14 5.11 -16.59
C GLU A 97 6.27 4.39 -15.24
N ALA A 98 5.18 3.79 -14.75
CA ALA A 98 5.20 3.09 -13.47
C ALA A 98 6.25 1.96 -13.41
N ALA A 99 6.52 1.32 -14.56
CA ALA A 99 7.48 0.23 -14.68
C ALA A 99 8.96 0.68 -14.58
N GLU A 100 9.25 1.98 -14.76
CA GLU A 100 10.60 2.51 -14.58
C GLU A 100 11.00 2.62 -13.10
N VAL A 101 10.02 2.60 -12.20
CA VAL A 101 10.26 2.71 -10.75
C VAL A 101 10.32 1.30 -10.16
N ASP A 102 11.54 0.83 -9.88
CA ASP A 102 11.74 -0.46 -9.21
C ASP A 102 11.01 -0.48 -7.85
N PRO A 103 10.21 -1.52 -7.55
CA PRO A 103 9.50 -1.64 -6.29
C PRO A 103 10.38 -1.53 -5.03
N ILE A 104 11.68 -1.83 -5.12
CA ILE A 104 12.64 -1.71 -4.02
C ILE A 104 12.70 -0.30 -3.43
N TYR A 105 12.37 0.72 -4.22
CA TYR A 105 12.39 2.10 -3.75
C TYR A 105 11.19 2.44 -2.86
N PHE A 106 10.04 1.75 -2.95
CA PHE A 106 8.84 2.15 -2.21
C PHE A 106 8.94 1.87 -0.70
N ALA A 107 8.53 2.85 0.11
CA ALA A 107 8.56 2.74 1.58
C ALA A 107 7.18 2.84 2.24
N LYS A 108 6.49 3.99 2.13
CA LYS A 108 5.19 4.22 2.80
C LYS A 108 4.19 4.89 1.89
N SER A 109 2.96 4.39 1.89
CA SER A 109 1.87 4.90 1.07
C SER A 109 0.96 5.86 1.86
N TYR A 110 0.52 6.91 1.19
CA TYR A 110 -0.35 7.96 1.73
C TYR A 110 -1.44 8.32 0.73
N TYR A 111 -2.63 8.68 1.22
CA TYR A 111 -3.69 9.28 0.40
C TYR A 111 -3.61 10.80 0.46
N LEU A 112 -3.87 11.45 -0.68
CA LEU A 112 -4.05 12.90 -0.74
C LEU A 112 -5.52 13.25 -0.94
N GLU A 113 -5.99 14.23 -0.18
CA GLU A 113 -7.31 14.83 -0.30
C GLU A 113 -7.13 16.31 -0.69
N PRO A 114 -7.77 16.81 -1.75
CA PRO A 114 -7.75 18.24 -2.05
C PRO A 114 -8.57 19.04 -1.03
N ASP A 115 -8.08 20.23 -0.70
CA ASP A 115 -8.96 21.22 -0.06
C ASP A 115 -10.03 21.70 -1.05
N ALA A 116 -11.14 22.25 -0.52
CA ALA A 116 -12.30 22.63 -1.32
C ALA A 116 -11.95 23.59 -2.48
N GLN A 117 -10.99 24.50 -2.28
CA GLN A 117 -10.52 25.45 -3.30
C GLN A 117 -9.63 24.79 -4.39
N GLY A 118 -9.07 23.61 -4.12
CA GLY A 118 -8.17 22.87 -5.02
C GLY A 118 -8.84 21.71 -5.78
N ALA A 119 -10.14 21.46 -5.58
CA ALA A 119 -10.79 20.26 -6.12
C ALA A 119 -10.75 20.14 -7.66
N LYS A 120 -11.01 21.24 -8.38
CA LYS A 120 -11.01 21.24 -9.86
C LYS A 120 -9.62 20.96 -10.45
N PRO A 121 -8.54 21.70 -10.09
CA PRO A 121 -7.21 21.39 -10.61
C PRO A 121 -6.68 20.03 -10.13
N TYR A 122 -7.07 19.56 -8.94
CA TYR A 122 -6.76 18.21 -8.46
C TYR A 122 -7.34 17.14 -9.39
N VAL A 123 -8.65 17.22 -9.68
CA VAL A 123 -9.34 16.26 -10.56
C VAL A 123 -8.75 16.31 -11.97
N LEU A 124 -8.44 17.51 -12.48
CA LEU A 124 -7.82 17.65 -13.80
C LEU A 124 -6.46 16.96 -13.88
N LEU A 125 -5.58 17.17 -12.89
CA LEU A 125 -4.27 16.52 -12.85
C LEU A 125 -4.40 15.01 -12.65
N ARG A 126 -5.35 14.57 -11.82
CA ARG A 126 -5.64 13.15 -11.58
C ARG A 126 -6.06 12.47 -12.87
N ASP A 127 -7.06 13.02 -13.56
CA ASP A 127 -7.58 12.43 -14.79
C ASP A 127 -6.52 12.47 -15.90
N ALA A 128 -5.67 13.51 -15.93
CA ALA A 128 -4.55 13.57 -16.86
C ALA A 128 -3.51 12.45 -16.61
N LEU A 129 -3.14 12.21 -15.34
CA LEU A 129 -2.22 11.14 -14.94
C LEU A 129 -2.79 9.74 -15.18
N GLU A 130 -4.08 9.54 -14.88
CA GLU A 130 -4.77 8.27 -15.10
C GLU A 130 -4.84 7.94 -16.61
N ASN A 131 -5.14 8.94 -17.44
CA ASN A 131 -5.20 8.76 -18.90
C ASN A 131 -3.83 8.56 -19.54
N SER A 132 -2.75 9.13 -18.97
CA SER A 132 -1.40 8.94 -19.50
C SER A 132 -0.74 7.64 -19.05
N GLY A 133 -1.25 6.99 -18.00
CA GLY A 133 -0.63 5.80 -17.41
C GLY A 133 0.70 6.09 -16.70
N GLN A 134 1.01 7.37 -16.45
CA GLN A 134 2.27 7.80 -15.86
C GLN A 134 2.16 7.98 -14.34
N VAL A 135 3.31 8.00 -13.68
CA VAL A 135 3.47 8.41 -12.28
C VAL A 135 4.34 9.66 -12.23
N ALA A 136 4.04 10.56 -11.30
CA ALA A 136 4.88 11.73 -11.06
C ALA A 136 5.94 11.41 -10.01
N ILE A 137 7.20 11.73 -10.28
CA ILE A 137 8.27 11.78 -9.28
C ILE A 137 8.22 13.13 -8.60
N VAL A 138 8.18 13.14 -7.28
CA VAL A 138 7.99 14.34 -6.48
C VAL A 138 8.97 14.39 -5.32
N LYS A 139 9.24 15.60 -4.83
CA LYS A 139 9.89 15.83 -3.53
C LYS A 139 8.88 16.36 -2.54
N ILE A 140 8.92 15.85 -1.31
CA ILE A 140 8.07 16.29 -0.21
C ILE A 140 8.89 16.35 1.09
N ALA A 141 8.72 17.41 1.87
CA ALA A 141 9.16 17.43 3.26
C ALA A 141 8.03 16.99 4.19
N ILE A 142 8.20 15.85 4.86
CA ILE A 142 7.33 15.40 5.94
C ILE A 142 8.08 15.58 7.25
N ARG A 143 7.54 16.44 8.14
CA ARG A 143 8.21 16.86 9.39
C ARG A 143 9.55 17.56 9.07
N GLN A 144 10.68 16.95 9.45
CA GLN A 144 12.03 17.52 9.31
C GLN A 144 12.85 16.85 8.18
N ARG A 145 12.26 15.93 7.41
CA ARG A 145 12.99 15.16 6.38
C ARG A 145 12.36 15.35 5.01
N GLU A 146 13.17 15.80 4.05
CA GLU A 146 12.83 15.73 2.62
C GLU A 146 12.94 14.27 2.16
N SER A 147 11.99 13.85 1.34
CA SER A 147 11.97 12.52 0.74
C SER A 147 11.58 12.62 -0.72
N LEU A 148 12.17 11.75 -1.53
CA LEU A 148 11.65 11.43 -2.84
C LEU A 148 10.34 10.65 -2.66
N ALA A 149 9.41 10.81 -3.59
CA ALA A 149 8.17 10.05 -3.59
C ALA A 149 7.63 9.90 -5.00
N THR A 150 6.76 8.91 -5.21
CA THR A 150 5.88 8.88 -6.38
C THR A 150 4.51 9.43 -6.03
N LEU A 151 3.83 9.97 -7.03
CA LEU A 151 2.44 10.39 -6.98
C LEU A 151 1.70 9.72 -8.14
N ARG A 152 0.77 8.82 -7.82
CA ARG A 152 -0.01 8.05 -8.80
C ARG A 152 -1.49 8.09 -8.49
N VAL A 153 -2.31 7.66 -9.44
CA VAL A 153 -3.77 7.58 -9.25
C VAL A 153 -4.17 6.16 -8.88
N ARG A 154 -5.02 6.02 -7.86
CA ARG A 154 -5.65 4.76 -7.48
C ARG A 154 -7.06 5.05 -6.94
N GLN A 155 -8.07 4.35 -7.47
CA GLN A 155 -9.45 4.44 -6.99
C GLN A 155 -9.97 5.91 -6.93
N GLY A 156 -9.62 6.72 -7.92
CA GLY A 156 -10.09 8.11 -8.03
C GLY A 156 -9.41 9.12 -7.11
N VAL A 157 -8.35 8.75 -6.39
CA VAL A 157 -7.53 9.64 -5.55
C VAL A 157 -6.04 9.51 -5.88
N PHE A 158 -5.26 10.52 -5.49
CA PHE A 158 -3.81 10.41 -5.51
C PHE A 158 -3.31 9.58 -4.33
N VAL A 159 -2.41 8.67 -4.65
CA VAL A 159 -1.58 7.93 -3.71
C VAL A 159 -0.16 8.45 -3.84
N LEU A 160 0.38 8.94 -2.73
CA LEU A 160 1.78 9.33 -2.61
C LEU A 160 2.54 8.20 -1.92
N GLU A 161 3.60 7.70 -2.54
CA GLU A 161 4.45 6.66 -1.95
C GLU A 161 5.85 7.23 -1.74
N THR A 162 6.27 7.40 -0.49
CA THR A 162 7.63 7.85 -0.20
C THR A 162 8.62 6.79 -0.64
N MET A 163 9.74 7.23 -1.18
CA MET A 163 10.80 6.39 -1.70
C MET A 163 12.06 6.47 -0.83
N LEU A 164 12.82 5.38 -0.82
CA LEU A 164 14.21 5.37 -0.38
C LEU A 164 15.06 6.19 -1.36
N TRP A 165 16.06 6.89 -0.85
CA TRP A 165 17.07 7.51 -1.69
C TRP A 165 17.96 6.45 -2.35
N PRO A 166 18.53 6.71 -3.54
CA PRO A 166 19.36 5.73 -4.23
C PRO A 166 20.54 5.20 -3.40
N ASP A 167 21.12 6.02 -2.53
CA ASP A 167 22.21 5.66 -1.60
C ASP A 167 21.75 4.84 -0.39
N GLU A 168 20.44 4.74 -0.14
CA GLU A 168 19.88 3.87 0.90
C GLU A 168 19.65 2.44 0.39
N VAL A 169 19.73 2.21 -0.93
CA VAL A 169 19.57 0.89 -1.54
C VAL A 169 20.92 0.18 -1.62
N ARG A 170 21.01 -1.00 -1.01
CA ARG A 170 22.24 -1.80 -1.03
C ARG A 170 22.36 -2.58 -2.32
N THR A 171 23.56 -2.60 -2.89
CA THR A 171 23.90 -3.49 -4.00
C THR A 171 24.05 -4.93 -3.48
N PRO A 172 23.45 -5.93 -4.13
CA PRO A 172 23.71 -7.33 -3.80
C PRO A 172 25.18 -7.66 -4.11
N ASP A 173 25.89 -8.19 -3.12
CA ASP A 173 27.29 -8.61 -3.21
C ASP A 173 27.39 -10.04 -2.65
N PHE A 174 27.04 -11.01 -3.50
CA PHE A 174 26.99 -12.42 -3.14
C PHE A 174 27.89 -13.22 -4.09
N PRO A 175 28.79 -14.09 -3.58
CA PRO A 175 29.76 -14.81 -4.42
C PRO A 175 29.15 -15.62 -5.56
N PHE A 176 27.98 -16.22 -5.36
CA PHE A 176 27.33 -17.06 -6.38
C PHE A 176 26.93 -16.30 -7.64
N LEU A 177 26.86 -14.95 -7.60
CA LEU A 177 26.54 -14.13 -8.77
C LEU A 177 27.69 -14.11 -9.79
N ASP A 178 28.92 -14.37 -9.33
CA ASP A 178 30.12 -14.44 -10.17
C ASP A 178 30.48 -15.89 -10.58
N GLU A 179 29.74 -16.87 -10.05
CA GLU A 179 29.93 -18.29 -10.36
C GLU A 179 29.13 -18.70 -11.61
N ASP A 180 29.77 -19.43 -12.53
CA ASP A 180 29.07 -20.03 -13.68
C ASP A 180 28.40 -21.34 -13.24
N ILE A 181 27.16 -21.22 -12.77
CA ILE A 181 26.34 -22.35 -12.33
C ILE A 181 25.54 -22.88 -13.52
N GLU A 182 25.94 -24.03 -14.06
CA GLU A 182 25.23 -24.68 -15.16
C GLU A 182 23.87 -25.26 -14.71
N VAL A 183 22.79 -24.81 -15.36
CA VAL A 183 21.43 -25.34 -15.16
C VAL A 183 21.05 -26.24 -16.35
N ARG A 184 20.66 -27.50 -16.08
CA ARG A 184 20.26 -28.41 -17.16
C ARG A 184 18.89 -28.02 -17.71
N LYS A 185 18.73 -28.08 -19.03
CA LYS A 185 17.45 -27.77 -19.71
C LYS A 185 16.26 -28.56 -19.17
N GLN A 186 16.47 -29.81 -18.76
CA GLN A 186 15.40 -30.64 -18.18
C GLN A 186 14.97 -30.15 -16.80
N GLU A 187 15.91 -29.72 -15.95
CA GLU A 187 15.63 -29.17 -14.62
C GLU A 187 14.87 -27.84 -14.76
N LEU A 188 15.34 -26.95 -15.65
CA LEU A 188 14.67 -25.70 -15.97
C LEU A 188 13.24 -25.92 -16.46
N SER A 189 13.03 -26.83 -17.42
CA SER A 189 11.70 -27.13 -17.97
C SER A 189 10.74 -27.65 -16.91
N MET A 190 11.20 -28.51 -16.00
CA MET A 190 10.34 -29.02 -14.93
C MET A 190 10.00 -27.95 -13.91
N ALA A 191 10.96 -27.09 -13.56
CA ALA A 191 10.71 -25.95 -12.68
C ALA A 191 9.70 -24.97 -13.30
N THR A 192 9.81 -24.67 -14.59
CA THR A 192 8.82 -23.85 -15.31
C THR A 192 7.43 -24.46 -15.27
N SER A 193 7.28 -25.76 -15.56
CA SER A 193 5.97 -26.43 -15.48
C SER A 193 5.38 -26.45 -14.07
N LEU A 194 6.22 -26.51 -13.04
CA LEU A 194 5.77 -26.38 -11.65
C LEU A 194 5.22 -24.98 -11.38
N ILE A 195 5.93 -23.93 -11.80
CA ILE A 195 5.48 -22.53 -11.69
C ILE A 195 4.13 -22.35 -12.38
N GLU A 196 4.00 -22.77 -13.64
CA GLU A 196 2.75 -22.71 -14.41
C GLU A 196 1.59 -23.47 -13.73
N SER A 197 1.90 -24.58 -13.04
CA SER A 197 0.91 -25.34 -12.28
C SER A 197 0.46 -24.66 -10.99
N MET A 198 1.20 -23.68 -10.50
CA MET A 198 0.92 -22.90 -9.29
C MET A 198 0.46 -21.47 -9.58
N GLU A 199 0.41 -21.06 -10.86
CA GLU A 199 -0.16 -19.77 -11.26
C GLU A 199 -1.64 -19.65 -10.88
N GLY A 200 -2.03 -18.44 -10.47
CA GLY A 200 -3.38 -18.07 -10.07
C GLY A 200 -3.54 -16.56 -9.92
N GLU A 201 -4.77 -16.09 -9.73
CA GLU A 201 -5.04 -14.68 -9.44
C GLU A 201 -4.67 -14.35 -7.99
N PHE A 202 -4.03 -13.19 -7.78
CA PHE A 202 -3.71 -12.73 -6.43
C PHE A 202 -4.90 -11.99 -5.82
N ASP A 203 -5.61 -12.65 -4.91
CA ASP A 203 -6.57 -12.01 -4.00
C ASP A 203 -5.96 -11.86 -2.59
N PRO A 204 -5.63 -10.63 -2.15
CA PRO A 204 -5.11 -10.39 -0.81
C PRO A 204 -6.03 -10.87 0.32
N SER A 205 -7.34 -11.00 0.07
CA SER A 205 -8.33 -11.36 1.08
C SER A 205 -8.29 -12.84 1.49
N GLU A 206 -7.67 -13.69 0.68
CA GLU A 206 -7.46 -15.11 0.99
C GLU A 206 -6.38 -15.33 2.04
N TYR A 207 -5.49 -14.36 2.23
CA TYR A 207 -4.35 -14.47 3.14
C TYR A 207 -4.67 -13.87 4.51
N LYS A 208 -4.20 -14.54 5.56
CA LYS A 208 -4.37 -14.11 6.95
C LYS A 208 -3.06 -14.13 7.70
N ASP A 209 -2.97 -13.25 8.68
CA ASP A 209 -1.85 -13.24 9.63
C ASP A 209 -2.07 -14.34 10.68
N ALA A 210 -1.59 -15.54 10.36
CA ALA A 210 -1.71 -16.72 11.21
C ALA A 210 -1.03 -16.52 12.57
N TYR A 211 0.07 -15.76 12.62
CA TYR A 211 0.75 -15.43 13.87
C TYR A 211 -0.16 -14.61 14.80
N ARG A 212 -0.80 -13.57 14.27
CA ARG A 212 -1.75 -12.75 15.05
C ARG A 212 -2.95 -13.55 15.51
N GLU A 213 -3.51 -14.42 14.67
CA GLU A 213 -4.62 -15.29 15.05
C GLU A 213 -4.21 -16.26 16.17
N ALA A 214 -3.06 -16.91 16.04
CA ALA A 214 -2.52 -17.79 17.08
C ALA A 214 -2.27 -17.02 18.38
N LEU A 215 -1.65 -15.85 18.31
CA LEU A 215 -1.37 -15.01 19.48
C LEU A 215 -2.65 -14.57 20.19
N GLN A 216 -3.68 -14.19 19.43
CA GLN A 216 -4.99 -13.84 20.00
C GLN A 216 -5.63 -15.05 20.69
N ALA A 217 -5.55 -16.24 20.09
CA ALA A 217 -6.06 -17.46 20.71
C ALA A 217 -5.33 -17.79 22.03
N VAL A 218 -4.00 -17.58 22.09
CA VAL A 218 -3.23 -17.72 23.35
C VAL A 218 -3.70 -16.72 24.41
N ILE A 219 -3.95 -15.47 24.02
CA ILE A 219 -4.46 -14.43 24.93
C ILE A 219 -5.83 -14.82 25.47
N ASP A 220 -6.76 -15.21 24.59
CA ASP A 220 -8.13 -15.57 24.95
C ASP A 220 -8.16 -16.81 25.85
N ALA A 221 -7.37 -17.85 25.56
CA ALA A 221 -7.23 -19.02 26.40
C ALA A 221 -6.73 -18.67 27.81
N LYS A 222 -5.73 -17.78 27.92
CA LYS A 222 -5.23 -17.29 29.21
C LYS A 222 -6.27 -16.46 29.97
N VAL A 223 -7.10 -15.67 29.27
CA VAL A 223 -8.20 -14.91 29.88
C VAL A 223 -9.28 -15.85 30.43
N GLU A 224 -9.58 -16.93 29.72
CA GLU A 224 -10.58 -17.92 30.10
C GLU A 224 -10.07 -18.96 31.12
N GLY A 225 -8.80 -18.87 31.53
CA GLY A 225 -8.17 -19.79 32.48
C GLY A 225 -7.95 -21.20 31.93
N ARG A 226 -7.93 -21.37 30.60
CA ARG A 226 -7.67 -22.66 29.93
C ARG A 226 -6.18 -22.79 29.63
N GLU A 227 -5.65 -24.01 29.73
CA GLU A 227 -4.29 -24.29 29.26
C GLU A 227 -4.22 -24.06 27.73
N VAL A 228 -3.18 -23.38 27.30
CA VAL A 228 -2.96 -23.04 25.89
C VAL A 228 -2.61 -24.34 25.15
N ALA A 229 -3.51 -24.82 24.30
CA ALA A 229 -3.20 -25.91 23.39
C ALA A 229 -2.13 -25.45 22.40
N ARG A 230 -0.98 -26.14 22.38
CA ARG A 230 0.07 -25.92 21.38
C ARG A 230 -0.53 -26.23 20.00
N PRO A 231 -0.39 -25.35 19.00
CA PRO A 231 -0.68 -25.73 17.61
C PRO A 231 0.11 -27.00 17.28
N ALA A 232 -0.51 -27.95 16.60
CA ALA A 232 0.18 -29.13 16.12
C ALA A 232 1.35 -28.68 15.23
N GLU A 233 2.56 -29.19 15.49
CA GLU A 233 3.69 -29.04 14.58
C GLU A 233 3.27 -29.60 13.22
N GLU A 234 3.30 -28.76 12.19
CA GLU A 234 3.32 -29.24 10.82
C GLU A 234 4.57 -30.12 10.67
N ALA A 235 4.38 -31.33 10.14
CA ALA A 235 5.45 -32.29 9.98
C ALA A 235 6.59 -31.64 9.17
N GLU A 236 7.80 -31.64 9.73
CA GLU A 236 9.00 -31.21 9.01
C GLU A 236 9.16 -32.11 7.78
N GLU A 237 8.99 -31.55 6.59
CA GLU A 237 9.31 -32.24 5.35
C GLU A 237 10.83 -32.39 5.24
N GLU A 238 11.32 -33.63 5.05
CA GLU A 238 12.75 -33.88 4.88
C GLU A 238 13.30 -33.12 3.67
N PRO A 239 14.50 -32.52 3.77
CA PRO A 239 15.12 -31.84 2.63
C PRO A 239 15.38 -32.85 1.51
N ALA A 240 14.76 -32.60 0.35
CA ALA A 240 14.88 -33.51 -0.78
C ALA A 240 16.32 -33.59 -1.28
N ALA A 241 16.92 -34.78 -1.21
CA ALA A 241 18.31 -35.03 -1.62
C ALA A 241 18.53 -35.02 -3.14
N ASP A 242 17.46 -35.08 -3.95
CA ASP A 242 17.52 -35.02 -5.42
C ASP A 242 16.44 -34.06 -5.98
N LEU A 243 16.89 -32.95 -6.56
CA LEU A 243 16.05 -31.89 -7.14
C LEU A 243 15.10 -32.43 -8.22
N LEU A 244 15.54 -33.39 -9.03
CA LEU A 244 14.74 -33.94 -10.13
C LEU A 244 13.56 -34.74 -9.56
N SER A 245 13.78 -35.54 -8.53
CA SER A 245 12.73 -36.28 -7.82
C SER A 245 11.77 -35.33 -7.10
N ALA A 246 12.28 -34.28 -6.45
CA ALA A 246 11.49 -33.28 -5.74
C ALA A 246 10.55 -32.53 -6.69
N LEU A 247 11.08 -32.03 -7.81
CA LEU A 247 10.28 -31.31 -8.81
C LEU A 247 9.18 -32.19 -9.41
N ARG A 248 9.47 -33.48 -9.68
CA ARG A 248 8.45 -34.43 -10.16
C ARG A 248 7.36 -34.66 -9.13
N ALA A 249 7.72 -34.84 -7.86
CA ALA A 249 6.75 -35.00 -6.78
C ALA A 249 5.85 -33.76 -6.64
N SER A 250 6.43 -32.55 -6.70
CA SER A 250 5.67 -31.30 -6.62
C SER A 250 4.71 -31.12 -7.80
N VAL A 251 5.14 -31.44 -9.04
CA VAL A 251 4.28 -31.36 -10.23
C VAL A 251 3.13 -32.38 -10.17
N GLU A 252 3.37 -33.60 -9.68
CA GLU A 252 2.30 -34.59 -9.50
C GLU A 252 1.31 -34.19 -8.40
N ALA A 253 1.79 -33.63 -7.29
CA ALA A 253 0.94 -33.12 -6.22
C ALA A 253 0.07 -31.95 -6.71
N ALA A 254 0.66 -31.00 -7.45
CA ALA A 254 -0.07 -29.87 -8.04
C ALA A 254 -1.14 -30.31 -9.06
N LYS A 255 -0.88 -31.36 -9.84
CA LYS A 255 -1.88 -31.94 -10.76
C LYS A 255 -3.04 -32.61 -10.02
N LYS A 256 -2.76 -33.32 -8.91
CA LYS A 256 -3.80 -33.97 -8.09
C LYS A 256 -4.71 -32.96 -7.41
N SER A 257 -4.16 -31.85 -6.90
CA SER A 257 -4.96 -30.81 -6.23
C SER A 257 -5.90 -30.04 -7.19
N ARG A 258 -5.52 -29.88 -8.47
CA ARG A 258 -6.40 -29.34 -9.51
C ARG A 258 -7.49 -30.32 -9.97
N GLY A 259 -7.22 -31.63 -9.96
CA GLY A 259 -8.17 -32.66 -10.38
C GLY A 259 -9.37 -32.89 -9.44
N ASP A 260 -9.27 -32.52 -8.17
CA ASP A 260 -10.33 -32.72 -7.17
C ASP A 260 -11.37 -31.57 -7.12
N LYS A 261 -11.10 -30.44 -7.81
CA LYS A 261 -12.04 -29.30 -7.87
C LYS A 261 -13.11 -29.40 -8.96
N ASP A 262 -12.98 -30.32 -9.93
CA ASP A 262 -13.97 -30.52 -11.01
C ASP A 262 -14.89 -31.75 -10.79
N GLY A 263 -14.84 -32.37 -9.60
CA GLY A 263 -15.47 -33.66 -9.32
C GLY A 263 -16.73 -33.64 -8.46
N LYS A 264 -17.50 -32.55 -8.33
CA LYS A 264 -18.80 -32.61 -7.63
C LYS A 264 -19.81 -31.51 -8.02
N ALA A 265 -20.31 -31.57 -9.25
CA ALA A 265 -21.66 -31.07 -9.55
C ALA A 265 -22.37 -32.14 -10.39
N GLY A 266 -23.25 -32.86 -9.71
CA GLY A 266 -23.94 -34.04 -10.23
C GLY A 266 -24.86 -33.74 -11.40
N SER A 267 -24.93 -34.74 -12.27
CA SER A 267 -25.86 -34.90 -13.37
C SER A 267 -27.33 -34.72 -12.96
N GLY A 268 -28.05 -33.92 -13.74
CA GLY A 268 -29.50 -33.98 -13.87
C GLY A 268 -29.86 -33.68 -15.32
N LYS A 269 -30.04 -34.74 -16.12
CA LYS A 269 -30.63 -34.70 -17.47
C LYS A 269 -32.09 -34.24 -17.35
N ASP A 270 -32.53 -33.36 -18.24
CA ASP A 270 -33.58 -33.71 -19.20
C ASP A 270 -33.69 -32.71 -20.36
N ASP A 271 -33.80 -33.28 -21.54
CA ASP A 271 -33.97 -32.69 -22.86
C ASP A 271 -35.28 -31.89 -23.02
N ALA A 272 -35.20 -30.75 -23.70
CA ALA A 272 -36.27 -30.29 -24.61
C ALA A 272 -35.75 -29.26 -25.63
N GLU A 273 -35.66 -29.71 -26.87
CA GLU A 273 -35.57 -28.95 -28.12
C GLU A 273 -36.38 -27.64 -28.15
N LYS A 274 -35.74 -26.55 -28.61
CA LYS A 274 -36.21 -25.80 -29.80
C LYS A 274 -35.15 -24.81 -30.30
N LYS A 275 -34.80 -24.97 -31.58
CA LYS A 275 -33.97 -24.08 -32.41
C LYS A 275 -34.86 -23.02 -33.12
N PRO A 276 -34.30 -22.04 -33.86
CA PRO A 276 -34.39 -20.62 -33.51
C PRO A 276 -35.22 -19.78 -34.51
N ALA A 277 -35.58 -18.54 -34.13
CA ALA A 277 -36.17 -17.57 -35.06
C ALA A 277 -35.29 -16.33 -35.19
N SER A 278 -34.73 -16.18 -36.39
CA SER A 278 -34.12 -14.98 -36.95
C SER A 278 -35.21 -14.05 -37.49
N ARG A 279 -35.09 -12.71 -37.28
CA ARG A 279 -35.21 -11.69 -38.36
C ARG A 279 -34.95 -10.23 -37.93
N LYS A 280 -33.83 -9.71 -38.45
CA LYS A 280 -33.60 -8.43 -39.19
C LYS A 280 -34.56 -7.21 -39.08
N THR A 281 -33.96 -6.07 -38.69
CA THR A 281 -33.82 -4.73 -39.35
C THR A 281 -34.99 -4.00 -40.05
N SER A 282 -35.19 -2.71 -39.69
CA SER A 282 -35.36 -1.49 -40.56
C SER A 282 -35.78 -0.28 -39.67
N SER A 283 -35.02 0.80 -39.46
CA SER A 283 -34.70 2.02 -40.27
C SER A 283 -35.85 3.02 -40.57
N LYS A 284 -35.58 4.32 -40.21
CA LYS A 284 -36.12 5.64 -40.69
C LYS A 284 -37.64 5.89 -40.58
N SER A 285 -38.22 7.09 -40.41
CA SER A 285 -37.88 8.53 -40.45
C SER A 285 -39.17 9.27 -40.03
N GLY A 286 -39.20 10.36 -39.25
CA GLY A 286 -39.04 11.75 -39.70
C GLY A 286 -40.28 12.64 -39.39
N GLN A 287 -40.01 13.88 -38.96
CA GLN A 287 -40.80 15.13 -39.04
C GLN A 287 -42.02 15.44 -38.12
N LYS A 288 -41.75 16.29 -37.12
CA LYS A 288 -42.11 17.73 -37.01
C LYS A 288 -43.55 18.19 -37.34
N LYS A 289 -44.27 18.73 -36.34
CA LYS A 289 -44.97 20.04 -36.38
C LYS A 289 -45.58 20.44 -35.02
N GLU A 290 -45.15 21.58 -34.51
CA GLU A 290 -45.85 22.52 -33.59
C GLU A 290 -46.77 23.46 -34.42
N PRO A 291 -47.44 24.52 -33.90
CA PRO A 291 -47.86 24.89 -32.52
C PRO A 291 -49.30 25.49 -32.43
N ALA A 292 -49.81 25.79 -31.23
CA ALA A 292 -50.77 26.88 -30.93
C ALA A 292 -50.84 27.11 -29.40
N GLN A 293 -50.20 28.14 -28.84
CA GLN A 293 -50.64 29.52 -28.58
C GLN A 293 -51.69 29.76 -27.45
N LYS A 294 -51.18 30.41 -26.39
CA LYS A 294 -51.63 31.67 -25.74
C LYS A 294 -52.84 31.70 -24.76
N LYS A 295 -52.53 32.08 -23.51
CA LYS A 295 -52.98 33.29 -22.73
C LYS A 295 -52.62 33.04 -21.26
N GLU A 296 -51.68 33.72 -20.60
CA GLU A 296 -51.54 35.15 -20.24
C GLU A 296 -52.54 35.63 -19.16
N SER A 297 -52.07 35.81 -17.93
CA SER A 297 -52.24 37.00 -17.04
C SER A 297 -51.70 36.68 -15.63
N THR A 298 -50.58 37.29 -15.20
CA THR A 298 -50.48 38.43 -14.24
C THR A 298 -51.15 38.15 -12.88
N ARG A 299 -50.56 38.38 -11.69
CA ARG A 299 -49.60 39.42 -11.24
C ARG A 299 -49.24 39.14 -9.76
N SER A 300 -48.15 39.79 -9.30
CA SER A 300 -47.96 40.37 -7.94
C SER A 300 -47.55 39.43 -6.79
N ARG A 301 -46.27 39.42 -6.36
CA ARG A 301 -45.66 40.23 -5.25
C ARG A 301 -46.16 39.77 -3.85
N THR A 302 -45.39 39.62 -2.77
CA THR A 302 -44.04 40.04 -2.35
C THR A 302 -43.83 39.56 -0.90
N ARG A 303 -42.57 39.21 -0.51
CA ARG A 303 -41.98 39.15 0.87
C ARG A 303 -42.65 38.22 1.90
N LYS A 304 -42.00 37.78 2.98
CA LYS A 304 -40.60 37.61 3.47
C LYS A 304 -40.80 37.03 4.87
N SER A 305 -39.96 36.08 5.27
CA SER A 305 -39.53 35.75 6.64
C SER A 305 -40.60 35.39 7.69
N ALA A 306 -40.48 34.18 8.24
CA ALA A 306 -39.77 33.98 9.50
C ALA A 306 -38.91 32.71 9.37
#